data_AF-A0A699VBF7-F1
#
_entry.id   AF-A0A699VBF7-F1
#
_cell.length_a   1.000
_cell.length_b   1.000
_cell.length_c   1.000
_cell.angle_alpha   90.00
_cell.angle_beta   90.00
_cell.angle_gamma   90.00
#
_symmetry.space_group_name_H-M   'P 1'
#
loop_
_entity.id
_entity.type
_entity.pdbx_description
1 polymer ?
#
loop_
_entity_poly.entity_id
_entity_poly.type
_entity_poly.pdbx_seq_one_letter_code
_entity_poly.pdbx_strand_id
1 'polypeptide(L)'
;SLADKAILSGADNRPPMLEKDMYDSWKSRMELYMLNKQHGRMILESVEHVEAIQADCDVKATHIILQGLPSKVYALVSTHKVAKELWERIQMLMQGTSLTKQERECKLYDEFVKFAYRKGEILYDFYLRFSLLLNDMNMYNMKLEQFQVN
;
A
#
# COMPACT_ATOMS: atom_id res chain seq x y z
N SER A 1 -2.22 26.08 -28.59
CA SER A 1 -1.02 26.83 -28.16
C SER A 1 0.02 25.85 -27.59
N LEU A 2 1.32 26.19 -27.56
CA LEU A 2 2.34 25.42 -26.79
C LEU A 2 1.97 25.32 -25.29
N ALA A 3 1.01 26.12 -24.83
CA ALA A 3 0.40 26.07 -23.50
C ALA A 3 -0.54 24.86 -23.27
N ASP A 4 -1.14 24.27 -24.30
CA ASP A 4 -2.16 23.22 -24.13
C ASP A 4 -1.56 21.81 -23.99
N LYS A 5 -0.22 21.68 -24.11
CA LYS A 5 0.51 20.42 -23.87
C LYS A 5 1.10 20.30 -22.47
N ALA A 6 0.98 21.33 -21.63
CA ALA A 6 1.57 21.34 -20.29
C ALA A 6 0.66 20.75 -19.18
N ILE A 7 -0.58 20.36 -19.50
CA ILE A 7 -1.57 19.97 -18.49
C ILE A 7 -1.51 18.46 -18.12
N LEU A 8 -0.69 17.64 -18.80
CA LEU A 8 -0.64 16.17 -18.57
C LEU A 8 0.72 15.61 -18.12
N SER A 9 1.59 16.40 -17.47
CA SER A 9 2.80 15.85 -16.83
C SER A 9 2.87 16.06 -15.32
N GLY A 10 1.81 16.60 -14.72
CA GLY A 10 1.69 16.80 -13.28
C GLY A 10 1.17 15.57 -12.55
N ALA A 11 1.60 14.36 -12.91
CA ALA A 11 1.46 13.25 -11.96
C ALA A 11 2.35 13.61 -10.77
N ASP A 12 1.74 13.84 -9.60
CA ASP A 12 2.48 14.21 -8.41
C ASP A 12 3.57 13.16 -8.17
N ASN A 13 4.82 13.59 -8.33
CA ASN A 13 6.00 12.73 -8.23
C ASN A 13 6.38 12.45 -6.77
N ARG A 14 5.49 12.76 -5.83
CA ARG A 14 5.68 12.55 -4.39
C ARG A 14 5.26 11.14 -4.01
N PRO A 15 6.01 10.48 -3.11
CA PRO A 15 5.56 9.22 -2.53
C PRO A 15 4.21 9.39 -1.82
N PRO A 16 3.34 8.37 -1.81
CA PRO A 16 2.08 8.41 -1.07
C PRO A 16 2.35 8.59 0.42
N MET A 17 1.57 9.49 1.06
CA MET A 17 1.65 9.73 2.49
C MET A 17 0.93 8.61 3.26
N LEU A 18 1.56 8.12 4.33
CA LEU A 18 0.94 7.14 5.22
C LEU A 18 -0.15 7.83 6.08
N GLU A 19 -1.38 7.37 5.92
CA GLU A 19 -2.53 7.82 6.72
C GLU A 19 -2.82 6.85 7.86
N LYS A 20 -3.47 7.36 8.91
CA LYS A 20 -3.87 6.55 10.07
C LYS A 20 -4.84 5.46 9.61
N ASP A 21 -4.58 4.21 10.01
CA ASP A 21 -5.39 3.03 9.71
C ASP A 21 -5.42 2.59 8.23
N MET A 22 -4.66 3.25 7.34
CA MET A 22 -4.62 2.97 5.89
C MET A 22 -3.32 2.28 5.45
N TYR A 23 -2.70 1.50 6.32
CA TYR A 23 -1.38 0.89 6.04
C TYR A 23 -1.39 -0.01 4.80
N ASP A 24 -2.39 -0.88 4.63
CA ASP A 24 -2.43 -1.80 3.48
C ASP A 24 -2.56 -1.02 2.16
N SER A 25 -3.41 0.03 2.13
CA SER A 25 -3.54 0.92 0.98
C SER A 25 -2.26 1.70 0.69
N TRP A 26 -1.63 2.25 1.74
CA TRP A 26 -0.34 2.94 1.63
C TRP A 26 0.75 2.01 1.10
N LYS A 27 0.82 0.79 1.62
CA LYS A 27 1.76 -0.26 1.21
C LYS A 27 1.65 -0.53 -0.28
N SER A 28 0.45 -0.85 -0.79
CA SER A 28 0.25 -1.13 -2.22
C SER A 28 0.61 0.06 -3.10
N ARG A 29 0.23 1.28 -2.70
CA ARG A 29 0.57 2.51 -3.45
C ARG A 29 2.07 2.79 -3.44
N MET A 30 2.74 2.55 -2.31
CA MET A 30 4.17 2.79 -2.13
C MET A 30 5.01 1.78 -2.92
N GLU A 31 4.62 0.50 -2.91
CA GLU A 31 5.24 -0.56 -3.74
C GLU A 31 5.15 -0.21 -5.24
N LEU A 32 3.95 0.16 -5.72
CA LEU A 32 3.75 0.61 -7.10
C LEU A 32 4.58 1.86 -7.43
N TYR A 33 4.64 2.83 -6.52
CA TYR A 33 5.43 4.04 -6.69
C TYR A 33 6.94 3.72 -6.85
N MET A 34 7.47 2.83 -6.02
CA MET A 34 8.88 2.40 -6.10
C MET A 34 9.18 1.64 -7.40
N LEU A 35 8.28 0.72 -7.82
CA LEU A 35 8.40 -0.02 -9.08
C LEU A 35 8.42 0.91 -10.31
N ASN A 36 7.55 1.92 -10.31
CA ASN A 36 7.49 2.92 -11.38
C ASN A 36 8.76 3.80 -11.43
N LYS A 37 9.36 4.13 -10.28
CA LYS A 37 10.63 4.87 -10.22
C LYS A 37 11.84 4.05 -10.67
N GLN A 38 11.82 2.72 -10.50
CA GLN A 38 12.87 1.84 -11.02
C GLN A 38 12.77 1.66 -12.54
N HIS A 39 11.56 1.47 -13.09
CA HIS A 39 11.37 1.38 -14.55
C HIS A 39 11.74 2.68 -15.29
N GLY A 40 11.49 3.84 -14.67
CA GLY A 40 11.91 5.14 -15.23
C GLY A 40 13.44 5.35 -15.29
N ARG A 41 14.23 4.59 -14.53
CA ARG A 41 15.71 4.64 -14.51
C ARG A 41 16.39 3.54 -15.32
N MET A 42 15.80 2.34 -15.42
CA MET A 42 16.38 1.23 -16.20
C MET A 42 16.49 1.54 -17.70
N ILE A 43 15.68 2.44 -18.25
CA ILE A 43 15.80 2.89 -19.65
C ILE A 43 17.04 3.80 -19.85
N LEU A 44 17.56 4.43 -18.79
CA LEU A 44 18.67 5.38 -18.85
C LEU A 44 20.01 4.80 -18.38
N GLU A 45 20.00 3.81 -17.48
CA GLU A 45 21.20 3.28 -16.79
C GLU A 45 21.62 1.86 -17.25
N SER A 46 21.19 1.39 -18.43
CA SER A 46 21.61 0.08 -18.98
C SER A 46 23.09 0.01 -19.42
N VAL A 47 23.93 0.92 -18.93
CA VAL A 47 25.38 0.98 -19.17
C VAL A 47 26.08 1.16 -17.81
N GLU A 48 26.62 0.05 -17.29
CA GLU A 48 27.66 -0.06 -16.24
C GLU A 48 27.25 -0.14 -14.74
N HIS A 49 27.74 -1.22 -14.08
CA HIS A 49 27.92 -1.48 -12.63
C HIS A 49 26.77 -2.02 -11.74
N VAL A 50 26.66 -3.36 -11.62
CA VAL A 50 25.63 -4.08 -10.83
C VAL A 50 25.75 -3.93 -9.29
N GLU A 51 26.95 -3.80 -8.72
CA GLU A 51 27.13 -3.75 -7.24
C GLU A 51 26.88 -2.36 -6.64
N ALA A 52 27.33 -1.29 -7.32
CA ALA A 52 27.05 0.10 -6.92
C ALA A 52 25.55 0.40 -7.01
N ILE A 53 24.87 -0.20 -7.99
CA ILE A 53 23.42 -0.09 -8.17
C ILE A 53 22.67 -0.62 -6.94
N GLN A 54 23.12 -1.71 -6.29
CA GLN A 54 22.37 -2.30 -5.19
C GLN A 54 22.39 -1.46 -3.91
N ALA A 55 23.55 -0.90 -3.55
CA ALA A 55 23.67 0.00 -2.40
C ALA A 55 22.94 1.33 -2.65
N ASP A 56 23.04 1.86 -3.87
CA ASP A 56 22.30 3.05 -4.30
C ASP A 56 20.78 2.80 -4.34
N CYS A 57 20.33 1.60 -4.73
CA CYS A 57 18.93 1.19 -4.66
C CYS A 57 18.38 1.20 -3.23
N ASP A 58 19.12 0.69 -2.23
CA ASP A 58 18.66 0.67 -0.84
C ASP A 58 18.60 2.08 -0.23
N VAL A 59 19.58 2.94 -0.54
CA VAL A 59 19.56 4.36 -0.13
C VAL A 59 18.37 5.09 -0.76
N LYS A 60 18.09 4.85 -2.04
CA LYS A 60 16.94 5.42 -2.76
C LYS A 60 15.62 4.93 -2.16
N ALA A 61 15.49 3.63 -1.88
CA ALA A 61 14.30 3.05 -1.27
C ALA A 61 14.07 3.63 0.14
N THR A 62 15.12 3.70 0.95
CA THR A 62 15.09 4.31 2.29
C THR A 62 14.59 5.75 2.23
N HIS A 63 15.13 6.57 1.33
CA HIS A 63 14.71 7.95 1.16
C HIS A 63 13.24 8.07 0.77
N ILE A 64 12.77 7.25 -0.18
CA ILE A 64 11.38 7.21 -0.63
C ILE A 64 10.43 6.82 0.52
N ILE A 65 10.78 5.77 1.30
CA ILE A 65 9.98 5.35 2.46
C ILE A 65 9.82 6.50 3.42
N LEU A 66 10.93 7.14 3.82
CA LEU A 66 10.92 8.22 4.82
C LEU A 66 10.11 9.45 4.37
N GLN A 67 10.12 9.78 3.08
CA GLN A 67 9.31 10.87 2.52
C GLN A 67 7.80 10.59 2.58
N GLY A 68 7.39 9.32 2.57
CA GLY A 68 5.99 8.90 2.69
C GLY A 68 5.48 8.82 4.13
N LEU A 69 6.25 9.25 5.13
CA LEU A 69 5.88 9.13 6.54
C LEU A 69 5.43 10.47 7.16
N PRO A 70 4.36 10.45 7.97
CA PRO A 70 4.08 11.52 8.92
C PRO A 70 5.22 11.70 9.93
N SER A 71 5.45 12.93 10.38
CA SER A 71 6.55 13.27 11.29
C SER A 71 6.60 12.42 12.57
N LYS A 72 5.44 12.02 13.10
CA LYS A 72 5.36 11.16 14.28
C LYS A 72 5.89 9.75 14.02
N VAL A 73 5.59 9.17 12.85
CA VAL A 73 6.08 7.84 12.47
C VAL A 73 7.56 7.91 12.12
N TYR A 74 7.97 8.95 11.39
CA TYR A 74 9.37 9.21 11.05
C TYR A 74 10.27 9.18 12.30
N ALA A 75 9.91 9.91 13.36
CA ALA A 75 10.71 9.98 14.58
C ALA A 75 10.89 8.62 15.29
N LEU A 76 9.98 7.66 15.09
CA LEU A 76 10.03 6.34 15.72
C LEU A 76 10.88 5.32 14.94
N VAL A 77 11.13 5.58 13.65
CA VAL A 77 11.81 4.64 12.76
C VAL A 77 13.15 5.16 12.23
N SER A 78 13.40 6.47 12.32
CA SER A 78 14.58 7.16 11.74
C SER A 78 15.94 6.68 12.25
N THR A 79 16.00 5.82 13.28
CA THR A 79 17.24 5.20 13.75
C THR A 79 17.72 4.04 12.87
N HIS A 80 16.89 3.54 11.95
CA HIS A 80 17.21 2.43 11.05
C HIS A 80 17.64 2.98 9.69
N LYS A 81 18.64 2.34 9.08
CA LYS A 81 19.29 2.84 7.85
C LYS A 81 19.00 2.00 6.61
N VAL A 82 18.39 0.84 6.79
CA VAL A 82 18.10 -0.13 5.71
C VAL A 82 16.61 -0.08 5.39
N ALA A 83 16.26 -0.04 4.10
CA ALA A 83 14.87 0.12 3.65
C ALA A 83 13.96 -1.00 4.17
N LYS A 84 14.47 -2.23 4.17
CA LYS A 84 13.75 -3.40 4.69
C LYS A 84 13.42 -3.29 6.18
N GLU A 85 14.38 -2.88 7.01
CA GLU A 85 14.17 -2.71 8.45
C GLU A 85 13.17 -1.60 8.75
N LEU A 86 13.25 -0.48 8.02
CA LEU A 86 12.28 0.61 8.11
C LEU A 86 10.88 0.11 7.77
N TRP A 87 10.73 -0.63 6.67
CA TRP A 87 9.47 -1.18 6.21
C TRP A 87 8.83 -2.12 7.25
N GLU A 88 9.60 -3.07 7.77
CA GLU A 88 9.15 -4.00 8.82
C GLU A 88 8.74 -3.27 10.09
N ARG A 89 9.47 -2.22 10.48
CA ARG A 89 9.15 -1.44 11.68
C ARG A 89 7.89 -0.59 11.51
N ILE A 90 7.68 0.02 10.34
CA ILE A 90 6.42 0.74 10.04
C ILE A 90 5.25 -0.23 10.07
N GLN A 91 5.41 -1.43 9.51
CA GLN A 91 4.41 -2.48 9.58
C GLN A 91 4.03 -2.81 11.02
N MET A 92 5.02 -3.05 11.88
CA MET A 92 4.79 -3.33 13.30
C MET A 92 4.12 -2.16 14.04
N LEU A 93 4.50 -0.93 13.74
CA LEU A 93 3.92 0.25 14.40
C LEU A 93 2.46 0.48 13.99
N MET A 94 2.13 0.23 12.72
CA MET A 94 0.79 0.52 12.18
C MET A 94 -0.18 -0.66 12.36
N GLN A 95 0.32 -1.89 12.35
CA GLN A 95 -0.51 -3.11 12.42
C GLN A 95 -0.33 -3.88 13.73
N GLY A 96 0.55 -3.43 14.63
CA GLY A 96 0.91 -4.13 15.86
C GLY A 96 1.88 -5.30 15.63
N THR A 97 2.10 -6.11 16.67
CA THR A 97 2.65 -7.46 16.48
C THR A 97 1.70 -8.20 15.55
N SER A 98 2.23 -8.72 14.45
CA SER A 98 1.49 -9.35 13.35
C SER A 98 0.21 -10.01 13.83
N LEU A 99 -0.95 -9.35 13.62
CA LEU A 99 -2.19 -10.09 13.51
C LEU A 99 -1.93 -11.12 12.41
N THR A 100 -1.91 -12.39 12.77
CA THR A 100 -1.58 -13.47 11.84
C THR A 100 -2.47 -13.35 10.62
N LYS A 101 -1.98 -13.80 9.45
CA LYS A 101 -2.81 -13.85 8.24
C LYS A 101 -4.21 -14.42 8.55
N GLN A 102 -4.25 -15.48 9.36
CA GLN A 102 -5.46 -16.14 9.83
C GLN A 102 -6.40 -15.21 10.62
N GLU A 103 -5.89 -14.43 11.57
CA GLU A 103 -6.74 -13.52 12.35
C GLU A 103 -7.33 -12.39 11.48
N ARG A 104 -6.63 -11.96 10.42
CA ARG A 104 -7.18 -10.99 9.45
C ARG A 104 -8.29 -11.63 8.61
N GLU A 105 -8.06 -12.84 8.13
CA GLU A 105 -9.07 -13.63 7.41
C GLU A 105 -10.30 -13.86 8.29
N CYS A 106 -10.13 -14.20 9.58
CA CYS A 106 -11.24 -14.35 10.52
C CYS A 106 -12.06 -13.06 10.68
N LYS A 107 -11.40 -11.90 10.78
CA LYS A 107 -12.09 -10.60 10.88
C LYS A 107 -12.88 -10.27 9.61
N LEU A 108 -12.27 -10.43 8.44
CA LEU A 108 -12.92 -10.18 7.16
C LEU A 108 -14.10 -11.13 6.93
N TYR A 109 -13.97 -12.39 7.35
CA TYR A 109 -15.06 -13.36 7.28
C TYR A 109 -16.21 -12.97 8.23
N ASP A 110 -15.91 -12.56 9.46
CA ASP A 110 -16.92 -12.08 10.40
C ASP A 110 -17.65 -10.83 9.87
N GLU A 111 -16.93 -9.89 9.27
CA GLU A 111 -17.51 -8.70 8.62
C GLU A 111 -18.40 -9.08 7.43
N PHE A 112 -17.98 -10.05 6.61
CA PHE A 112 -18.77 -10.57 5.50
C PHE A 112 -20.06 -11.25 5.95
N VAL A 113 -19.98 -12.13 6.95
CA VAL A 113 -21.16 -12.81 7.52
C VAL A 113 -22.16 -11.80 8.10
N LYS A 114 -21.66 -10.73 8.71
CA LYS A 114 -22.49 -9.65 9.29
C LYS A 114 -22.87 -8.58 8.28
N PHE A 115 -22.45 -8.70 7.02
CA PHE A 115 -22.66 -7.66 6.02
C PHE A 115 -24.15 -7.54 5.70
N ALA A 116 -24.72 -6.39 6.04
CA ALA A 116 -26.13 -6.10 5.83
C ALA A 116 -26.34 -4.66 5.37
N TYR A 117 -27.49 -4.45 4.72
CA TYR A 117 -27.97 -3.13 4.34
C TYR A 117 -28.24 -2.29 5.59
N ARG A 118 -27.71 -1.06 5.63
CA ARG A 118 -27.92 -0.13 6.75
C ARG A 118 -29.16 0.73 6.50
N LYS A 119 -29.94 0.99 7.55
CA LYS A 119 -31.11 1.87 7.45
C LYS A 119 -30.68 3.27 6.99
N GLY A 120 -31.23 3.73 5.86
CA GLY A 120 -30.90 5.04 5.27
C GLY A 120 -29.70 5.04 4.32
N GLU A 121 -29.11 3.88 4.05
CA GLU A 121 -28.03 3.71 3.05
C GLU A 121 -28.60 3.75 1.63
N ILE A 122 -27.99 4.52 0.72
CA ILE A 122 -28.39 4.44 -0.70
C ILE A 122 -27.75 3.21 -1.35
N LEU A 123 -28.38 2.70 -2.42
CA LEU A 123 -27.90 1.49 -3.11
C LEU A 123 -26.44 1.62 -3.59
N TYR A 124 -26.03 2.83 -3.98
CA TYR A 124 -24.65 3.12 -4.37
C TYR A 124 -23.65 2.89 -3.22
N ASP A 125 -23.95 3.40 -2.02
CA ASP A 125 -23.09 3.25 -0.84
C ASP A 125 -23.03 1.78 -0.39
N PHE A 126 -24.15 1.06 -0.47
CA PHE A 126 -24.20 -0.37 -0.21
C PHE A 126 -23.25 -1.14 -1.15
N TYR A 127 -23.36 -0.87 -2.46
CA TYR A 127 -22.52 -1.51 -3.47
C TYR A 127 -21.05 -1.17 -3.27
N LEU A 128 -20.74 0.10 -3.01
CA LEU A 128 -19.36 0.54 -2.75
C LEU A 128 -18.75 -0.18 -1.56
N ARG A 129 -19.47 -0.27 -0.42
CA ARG A 129 -19.00 -1.03 0.75
C ARG A 129 -18.81 -2.50 0.46
N PHE A 130 -19.73 -3.11 -0.28
CA PHE A 130 -19.64 -4.52 -0.64
C PHE A 130 -18.43 -4.79 -1.53
N SER A 131 -18.19 -3.93 -2.53
CA SER A 131 -17.02 -4.02 -3.40
C SER A 131 -15.70 -3.83 -2.65
N LEU A 132 -15.64 -2.89 -1.70
CA LEU A 132 -14.45 -2.72 -0.86
C LEU A 132 -14.17 -3.97 -0.03
N LEU A 133 -15.20 -4.52 0.63
CA LEU A 133 -15.06 -5.76 1.40
C LEU A 133 -14.58 -6.94 0.54
N LEU A 134 -15.15 -7.12 -0.66
CA LEU A 134 -14.70 -8.16 -1.58
C LEU A 134 -13.25 -7.97 -2.04
N ASN A 135 -12.83 -6.73 -2.30
CA ASN A 135 -11.45 -6.44 -2.68
C ASN A 135 -10.48 -6.79 -1.54
N ASP A 136 -10.84 -6.45 -0.30
CA ASP A 136 -10.04 -6.79 0.87
C ASP A 136 -9.96 -8.31 1.07
N MET A 137 -11.05 -9.05 0.88
CA MET A 137 -11.05 -10.52 0.92
C MET A 137 -10.19 -11.14 -0.19
N ASN A 138 -10.27 -10.59 -1.41
CA ASN A 138 -9.49 -11.05 -2.57
C ASN A 138 -7.99 -10.80 -2.39
N MET A 139 -7.60 -9.71 -1.72
CA MET A 139 -6.20 -9.41 -1.41
C MET A 139 -5.52 -10.55 -0.61
N TYR A 140 -6.30 -11.25 0.22
CA TYR A 140 -5.80 -12.39 1.00
C TYR A 140 -6.06 -13.76 0.34
N ASN A 141 -6.63 -13.76 -0.87
CA ASN A 141 -7.01 -14.96 -1.64
C ASN A 141 -8.01 -15.86 -0.89
N MET A 142 -8.94 -15.24 -0.14
CA MET A 142 -9.98 -15.95 0.60
C MET A 142 -10.97 -16.61 -0.35
N LYS A 143 -11.26 -17.89 -0.15
CA LYS A 143 -12.33 -18.60 -0.87
C LYS A 143 -13.60 -18.56 -0.04
N LEU A 144 -14.68 -18.02 -0.61
CA LEU A 144 -16.01 -18.20 -0.08
C LEU A 144 -16.46 -19.61 -0.46
N GLU A 145 -16.39 -20.55 0.48
CA GLU A 145 -16.98 -21.87 0.25
C GLU A 145 -18.48 -21.69 0.05
N GLN A 146 -18.98 -22.16 -1.10
CA GLN A 146 -20.41 -22.20 -1.35
C GLN A 146 -21.01 -23.24 -0.41
N PHE A 147 -21.66 -22.80 0.66
CA PHE A 147 -22.54 -23.68 1.41
C PHE A 147 -23.67 -24.09 0.48
N GLN A 148 -23.73 -25.37 0.13
CA GLN A 148 -24.92 -25.95 -0.48
C GLN A 148 -26.07 -25.74 0.51
N VAL A 149 -27.07 -24.96 0.10
CA VAL A 149 -28.32 -24.85 0.85
C VAL A 149 -29.00 -26.21 0.69
N ASN A 150 -28.88 -27.05 1.73
CA ASN A 150 -29.64 -28.30 1.86
C ASN A 150 -31.11 -28.00 2.13
#